data_AF-A0A934PB59-F1
#
_entry.id   AF-A0A934PB59-F1
#
_cell.length_a   1.000
_cell.length_b   1.000
_cell.length_c   1.000
_cell.angle_alpha   90.00
_cell.angle_beta   90.00
_cell.angle_gamma   90.00
#
_symmetry.space_group_name_H-M   'P 1'
#
loop_
_entity.id
_entity.type
_entity.pdbx_description
1 polymer ?
#
loop_
_entity_poly.entity_id
_entity_poly.type
_entity_poly.pdbx_seq_one_letter_code
_entity_poly.pdbx_strand_id
1 'polypeptide(L)'
;MKIALQGLCVAVAAGSVAFSGVPASAQAVYTVIIPGGGFGSQAFTDVVAGGIAAAQAFCGELDDDSYKVDCLAERLGQVAKDIPRDSDYAEVQQILKDTADQLADLARANRDPNGVRGRAVSKGETPVTTSRPLNPVAPEALPSVNQQASAILDNTQTLLLRSAEGSESKALQYSRIADALGSSKVLLRSA
;
A
#
# COMPACT_ATOMS: atom_id res chain seq x y z
N MET A 1 26.27 32.90 -47.46
CA MET A 1 27.75 32.85 -47.48
C MET A 1 28.18 31.37 -47.47
N LYS A 2 28.93 30.96 -48.51
CA LYS A 2 29.93 29.85 -48.66
C LYS A 2 29.73 28.56 -47.81
N ILE A 3 29.32 27.41 -48.35
CA ILE A 3 29.89 26.44 -49.34
C ILE A 3 31.03 25.56 -48.79
N ALA A 4 30.85 24.22 -48.75
CA ALA A 4 31.66 23.15 -49.41
C ALA A 4 31.15 21.73 -48.95
N LEU A 5 30.60 20.85 -49.82
CA LEU A 5 31.21 19.85 -50.75
C LEU A 5 31.87 18.67 -49.99
N GLN A 6 31.61 17.36 -50.20
CA GLN A 6 31.59 16.46 -51.39
C GLN A 6 30.75 15.18 -51.07
N GLY A 7 29.97 14.53 -51.96
CA GLY A 7 30.38 13.57 -53.03
C GLY A 7 30.74 12.18 -52.42
N LEU A 8 30.26 10.98 -52.82
CA LEU A 8 29.68 10.47 -54.07
C LEU A 8 29.23 8.97 -53.87
N CYS A 9 28.13 8.54 -54.52
CA CYS A 9 27.79 7.19 -55.08
C CYS A 9 27.82 5.90 -54.21
N VAL A 10 27.10 4.78 -54.45
CA VAL A 10 25.99 4.28 -55.31
C VAL A 10 25.68 2.88 -54.72
N ALA A 11 24.40 2.45 -54.69
CA ALA A 11 23.97 1.10 -55.13
C ALA A 11 22.47 0.89 -54.80
N VAL A 12 21.69 0.76 -55.86
CA VAL A 12 20.32 0.25 -55.84
C VAL A 12 20.39 -1.27 -55.71
N ALA A 13 19.68 -1.85 -54.74
CA ALA A 13 19.28 -3.24 -54.79
C ALA A 13 17.82 -3.35 -54.32
N ALA A 14 17.01 -3.92 -55.21
CA ALA A 14 15.60 -4.17 -55.03
C ALA A 14 15.34 -5.09 -53.82
N GLY A 15 14.31 -4.76 -53.05
CA GLY A 15 13.84 -5.57 -51.93
C GLY A 15 12.51 -5.03 -51.44
N SER A 16 11.43 -5.47 -52.09
CA SER A 16 10.06 -5.21 -51.67
C SER A 16 9.84 -5.84 -50.30
N VAL A 17 9.81 -5.04 -49.23
CA VAL A 17 9.20 -5.43 -47.96
C VAL A 17 8.22 -4.34 -47.57
N ALA A 18 6.93 -4.66 -47.72
CA ALA A 18 5.86 -3.93 -47.10
C ALA A 18 5.99 -4.09 -45.58
N PHE A 19 6.56 -3.08 -44.91
CA PHE A 19 6.36 -2.90 -43.47
C PHE A 19 5.03 -2.18 -43.28
N SER A 20 3.96 -2.97 -43.24
CA SER A 20 2.71 -2.57 -42.62
C SER A 20 3.02 -2.14 -41.18
N GLY A 21 2.63 -0.92 -40.82
CA GLY A 21 2.91 -0.35 -39.52
C GLY A 21 2.38 -1.19 -38.36
N VAL A 22 3.15 -1.22 -37.28
CA VAL A 22 2.65 -1.57 -35.95
C VAL A 22 3.10 -0.47 -34.99
N PRO A 23 2.30 0.58 -34.75
CA PRO A 23 2.37 1.31 -33.51
C PRO A 23 1.41 0.61 -32.55
N ALA A 24 1.88 -0.42 -31.88
CA ALA A 24 1.22 -0.94 -30.69
C ALA A 24 2.17 -0.67 -29.54
N SER A 25 1.92 0.47 -28.87
CA SER A 25 2.41 0.71 -27.53
C SER A 25 2.02 -0.50 -26.69
N ALA A 26 3.00 -1.37 -26.44
CA ALA A 26 2.87 -2.45 -25.48
C ALA A 26 2.81 -1.81 -24.09
N GLN A 27 1.60 -1.38 -23.70
CA GLN A 27 1.31 -1.27 -22.28
C GLN A 27 1.34 -2.71 -21.77
N ALA A 28 2.45 -3.04 -21.10
CA ALA A 28 2.59 -4.28 -20.36
C ALA A 28 1.57 -4.27 -19.23
N VAL A 29 0.36 -4.70 -19.54
CA VAL A 29 -0.65 -5.04 -18.54
C VAL A 29 -0.12 -6.30 -17.86
N TYR A 30 0.52 -6.12 -16.70
CA TYR A 30 0.91 -7.26 -15.86
C TYR A 30 -0.36 -7.81 -15.22
N THR A 31 -1.05 -8.68 -15.95
CA THR A 31 -2.11 -9.50 -15.39
C THR A 31 -1.42 -10.52 -14.48
N VAL A 32 -1.40 -10.24 -13.17
CA VAL A 32 -0.91 -11.19 -12.17
C VAL A 32 -1.97 -12.28 -12.05
N ILE A 33 -1.80 -13.36 -12.82
CA ILE A 33 -2.60 -14.58 -12.68
C ILE A 33 -2.09 -15.29 -11.43
N ILE A 34 -2.77 -15.10 -10.30
CA ILE A 34 -2.49 -15.82 -9.06
C ILE A 34 -3.22 -17.16 -9.16
N PRO A 35 -2.51 -18.31 -9.24
CA PRO A 35 -3.17 -19.61 -9.24
C PRO A 35 -3.89 -19.81 -7.90
N GLY A 36 -5.18 -20.11 -7.96
CA GLY A 36 -5.98 -20.48 -6.81
C GLY A 36 -5.62 -21.89 -6.35
N GLY A 37 -5.29 -22.04 -5.07
CA GLY A 37 -5.09 -23.34 -4.44
C GLY A 37 -3.79 -23.41 -3.65
N GLY A 38 -3.88 -23.06 -2.38
CA GLY A 38 -2.84 -23.33 -1.40
C GLY A 38 -2.68 -22.14 -0.46
N PHE A 39 -2.93 -22.37 0.83
CA PHE A 39 -2.36 -21.55 1.88
C PHE A 39 -0.90 -21.29 1.51
N GLY A 40 -0.50 -20.04 1.25
CA GLY A 40 0.91 -19.70 1.17
C GLY A 40 1.63 -19.62 -0.17
N SER A 41 1.05 -19.01 -1.21
CA SER A 41 1.95 -18.37 -2.17
C SER A 41 2.69 -17.24 -1.43
N GLN A 42 4.00 -17.38 -1.26
CA GLN A 42 4.84 -16.33 -0.68
C GLN A 42 4.61 -15.00 -1.42
N ALA A 43 4.36 -15.08 -2.73
CA ALA A 43 3.99 -13.94 -3.56
C ALA A 43 2.78 -13.15 -3.02
N PHE A 44 1.71 -13.82 -2.57
CA PHE A 44 0.56 -13.09 -2.02
C PHE A 44 0.84 -12.53 -0.62
N THR A 45 1.59 -13.26 0.22
CA THR A 45 2.08 -12.70 1.49
C THR A 45 2.86 -11.42 1.26
N ASP A 46 3.76 -11.42 0.27
CA ASP A 46 4.60 -10.28 -0.07
C ASP A 46 3.77 -9.12 -0.64
N VAL A 47 2.70 -9.39 -1.38
CA VAL A 47 1.73 -8.36 -1.81
C VAL A 47 1.04 -7.72 -0.61
N VAL A 48 0.56 -8.51 0.35
CA VAL A 48 -0.12 -7.97 1.55
C VAL A 48 0.86 -7.19 2.42
N ALA A 49 2.03 -7.76 2.73
CA ALA A 49 3.07 -7.10 3.52
C ALA A 49 3.58 -5.82 2.83
N GLY A 50 3.78 -5.88 1.51
CA GLY A 50 4.15 -4.73 0.69
C GLY A 50 3.08 -3.63 0.68
N GLY A 51 1.79 -4.00 0.63
CA GLY A 51 0.68 -3.06 0.77
C GLY A 51 0.66 -2.35 2.11
N ILE A 52 0.96 -3.06 3.20
CA ILE A 52 1.09 -2.49 4.55
C ILE A 52 2.29 -1.53 4.62
N ALA A 53 3.44 -1.90 4.06
CA ALA A 53 4.61 -1.03 4.02
C ALA A 53 4.35 0.24 3.17
N ALA A 54 3.68 0.10 2.03
CA ALA A 54 3.28 1.22 1.19
C ALA A 54 2.28 2.14 1.88
N ALA A 55 1.34 1.59 2.66
CA ALA A 55 0.43 2.36 3.51
C ALA A 55 1.18 3.24 4.51
N GLN A 56 2.22 2.70 5.15
CA GLN A 56 3.05 3.44 6.10
C GLN A 56 3.83 4.55 5.42
N ALA A 57 4.51 4.25 4.31
CA ALA A 57 5.26 5.25 3.57
C ALA A 57 4.35 6.41 3.14
N PHE A 58 3.19 6.09 2.57
CA PHE A 58 2.18 7.08 2.17
C PHE A 58 1.74 7.97 3.34
N CYS A 59 1.40 7.38 4.50
CA CYS A 59 0.98 8.17 5.66
C CYS A 59 2.13 8.92 6.33
N GLY A 60 3.37 8.45 6.17
CA GLY A 60 4.57 9.10 6.70
C GLY A 60 4.96 10.35 5.92
N GLU A 61 4.53 10.47 4.66
CA GLU A 61 4.73 11.66 3.82
C GLU A 61 3.83 12.85 4.19
N LEU A 62 2.86 12.66 5.08
CA LEU A 62 1.99 13.73 5.55
C LEU A 62 2.76 14.68 6.46
N ASP A 63 2.72 15.96 6.12
CA ASP A 63 3.38 17.03 6.88
C ASP A 63 2.67 17.32 8.22
N ASP A 64 1.41 16.88 8.37
CA ASP A 64 0.59 17.09 9.57
C ASP A 64 0.29 15.74 10.25
N ASP A 65 0.85 15.58 11.44
CA ASP A 65 0.75 14.39 12.28
C ASP A 65 -0.67 14.06 12.71
N SER A 66 -1.56 15.07 12.80
CA SER A 66 -2.96 14.90 13.18
C SER A 66 -3.73 13.91 12.30
N TYR A 67 -3.29 13.71 11.05
CA TYR A 67 -3.95 12.79 10.11
C TYR A 67 -3.36 11.39 10.09
N LYS A 68 -2.18 11.16 10.67
CA LYS A 68 -1.41 9.93 10.45
C LYS A 68 -2.14 8.66 10.92
N VAL A 69 -2.83 8.72 12.05
CA VAL A 69 -3.59 7.58 12.61
C VAL A 69 -4.79 7.22 11.74
N ASP A 70 -5.58 8.22 11.33
CA ASP A 70 -6.74 7.98 10.47
C ASP A 70 -6.34 7.62 9.03
N CYS A 71 -5.20 8.13 8.56
CA CYS A 71 -4.58 7.72 7.31
C CYS A 71 -4.22 6.24 7.34
N LEU A 72 -3.53 5.79 8.39
CA LEU A 72 -3.14 4.38 8.53
C LEU A 72 -4.38 3.48 8.57
N ALA A 73 -5.42 3.89 9.31
CA ALA A 73 -6.71 3.22 9.33
C ALA A 73 -7.32 3.08 7.92
N GLU A 74 -7.33 4.17 7.15
CA GLU A 74 -7.86 4.18 5.78
C GLU A 74 -7.07 3.24 4.86
N ARG A 75 -5.73 3.31 4.89
CA ARG A 75 -4.86 2.52 4.01
C ARG A 75 -4.84 1.04 4.37
N LEU A 76 -4.78 0.67 5.65
CA LEU A 76 -4.92 -0.72 6.08
C LEU A 76 -6.30 -1.28 5.70
N GLY A 77 -7.34 -0.46 5.79
CA GLY A 77 -8.68 -0.83 5.33
C GLY A 77 -8.75 -1.08 3.82
N GLN A 78 -7.93 -0.42 2.99
CA GLN A 78 -7.82 -0.76 1.57
C GLN A 78 -7.08 -2.08 1.36
N VAL A 79 -5.94 -2.29 2.03
CA VAL A 79 -5.20 -3.56 1.97
C VAL A 79 -6.11 -4.74 2.33
N ALA A 80 -6.91 -4.60 3.39
CA ALA A 80 -7.88 -5.62 3.78
C ALA A 80 -9.00 -5.84 2.73
N LYS A 81 -9.44 -4.79 2.02
CA LYS A 81 -10.45 -4.94 0.96
C LYS A 81 -9.92 -5.67 -0.27
N ASP A 82 -8.64 -5.51 -0.56
CA ASP A 82 -7.99 -6.13 -1.72
C ASP A 82 -7.71 -7.62 -1.52
N ILE A 83 -7.80 -8.12 -0.27
CA ILE A 83 -7.71 -9.55 0.02
C ILE A 83 -9.08 -10.22 -0.25
N PRO A 84 -9.15 -11.26 -1.11
CA PRO A 84 -10.39 -11.96 -1.37
C PRO A 84 -10.94 -12.67 -0.12
N ARG A 85 -12.24 -12.55 0.13
CA ARG A 85 -12.91 -13.10 1.33
C ARG A 85 -13.01 -14.62 1.34
N ASP A 86 -12.94 -15.24 0.17
CA ASP A 86 -12.96 -16.68 -0.06
C ASP A 86 -11.54 -17.26 -0.28
N SER A 87 -10.52 -16.50 0.12
CA SER A 87 -9.12 -16.96 0.08
C SER A 87 -8.66 -17.58 1.39
N ASP A 88 -7.52 -18.27 1.32
CA ASP A 88 -6.78 -18.76 2.47
C ASP A 88 -6.28 -17.65 3.42
N TYR A 89 -6.43 -16.38 3.02
CA TYR A 89 -6.12 -15.18 3.80
C TYR A 89 -7.36 -14.51 4.39
N ALA A 90 -8.55 -15.15 4.35
CA ALA A 90 -9.77 -14.59 4.93
C ALA A 90 -9.60 -14.19 6.40
N GLU A 91 -8.85 -14.96 7.19
CA GLU A 91 -8.55 -14.63 8.59
C GLU A 91 -7.66 -13.39 8.71
N VAL A 92 -6.60 -13.28 7.91
CA VAL A 92 -5.74 -12.08 7.85
C VAL A 92 -6.55 -10.86 7.41
N GLN A 93 -7.41 -11.04 6.40
CA GLN A 93 -8.29 -10.02 5.87
C GLN A 93 -9.18 -9.44 6.97
N GLN A 94 -9.79 -10.31 7.77
CA GLN A 94 -10.62 -9.92 8.90
C GLN A 94 -9.80 -9.19 9.97
N ILE A 95 -8.64 -9.72 10.37
CA ILE A 95 -7.76 -9.10 11.37
C ILE A 95 -7.31 -7.69 10.95
N LEU A 96 -6.90 -7.52 9.69
CA LEU A 96 -6.49 -6.21 9.15
C LEU A 96 -7.67 -5.23 9.07
N LYS A 97 -8.84 -5.73 8.68
CA LYS A 97 -10.07 -4.93 8.66
C LYS A 97 -10.42 -4.44 10.08
N ASP A 98 -10.42 -5.32 11.06
CA ASP A 98 -10.77 -4.97 12.44
C ASP A 98 -9.75 -3.98 13.03
N THR A 99 -8.47 -4.16 12.70
CA THR A 99 -7.41 -3.20 13.08
C THR A 99 -7.65 -1.82 12.46
N ALA A 100 -7.99 -1.78 11.17
CA ALA A 100 -8.31 -0.54 10.47
C ALA A 100 -9.53 0.16 11.09
N ASP A 101 -10.57 -0.60 11.45
CA ASP A 101 -11.78 -0.07 12.07
C ASP A 101 -11.47 0.49 13.48
N GLN A 102 -10.68 -0.21 14.29
CA GLN A 102 -10.24 0.26 15.61
C GLN A 102 -9.43 1.56 15.54
N LEU A 103 -8.50 1.68 14.58
CA LEU A 103 -7.72 2.90 14.39
C LEU A 103 -8.61 4.07 13.91
N ALA A 104 -9.56 3.79 13.02
CA ALA A 104 -10.51 4.81 12.55
C ALA A 104 -11.42 5.29 13.69
N ASP A 105 -11.89 4.38 14.55
CA ASP A 105 -12.67 4.72 15.74
C ASP A 105 -11.86 5.57 16.72
N LEU A 106 -10.60 5.20 16.97
CA LEU A 106 -9.71 5.95 17.83
C LEU A 106 -9.49 7.39 17.32
N ALA A 107 -9.22 7.56 16.01
CA ALA A 107 -9.07 8.88 15.42
C ALA A 107 -10.37 9.70 15.45
N ARG A 108 -11.52 9.06 15.18
CA ARG A 108 -12.84 9.70 15.24
C ARG A 108 -13.19 10.17 16.65
N ALA A 109 -12.90 9.36 17.67
CA ALA A 109 -13.18 9.69 19.06
C ALA A 109 -12.35 10.87 19.58
N ASN A 110 -11.18 11.11 18.99
CA ASN A 110 -10.25 12.16 19.38
C ASN A 110 -10.12 13.26 18.32
N ARG A 111 -11.12 13.40 17.44
CA ARG A 111 -11.09 14.35 16.33
C ARG A 111 -10.99 15.80 16.84
N ASP A 112 -10.14 16.60 16.21
CA ASP A 112 -10.10 18.05 16.38
C ASP A 112 -11.42 18.69 15.87
N PRO A 113 -12.23 19.33 16.74
CA PRO A 113 -13.46 20.00 16.31
C PRO A 113 -13.19 21.17 15.34
N ASN A 114 -12.04 21.81 15.46
CA ASN A 114 -11.61 22.93 14.60
C ASN A 114 -10.82 22.46 13.36
N GLY A 115 -10.39 21.19 13.36
CA GLY A 115 -9.65 20.59 12.26
C GLY A 115 -10.51 20.30 11.03
N VAL A 116 -10.04 20.72 9.86
CA VAL A 116 -10.71 20.50 8.58
C VAL A 116 -10.49 19.05 8.14
N ARG A 117 -11.55 18.37 7.69
CA ARG A 117 -11.39 17.02 7.12
C ARG A 117 -10.84 17.15 5.70
N GLY A 118 -9.79 16.41 5.36
CA GLY A 118 -9.10 16.50 4.07
C GLY A 118 -8.77 15.12 3.49
N ARG A 119 -8.52 15.05 2.18
CA ARG A 119 -8.00 13.84 1.54
C ARG A 119 -6.48 13.96 1.41
N ALA A 120 -5.76 12.95 1.86
CA ALA A 120 -4.34 12.81 1.54
C ALA A 120 -4.17 12.34 0.09
N VAL A 121 -3.14 12.86 -0.57
CA VAL A 121 -2.75 12.57 -1.96
C VAL A 121 -1.25 12.31 -1.98
N SER A 122 -0.82 11.22 -2.63
CA SER A 122 0.61 10.88 -2.74
C SER A 122 1.33 11.84 -3.68
N LYS A 123 2.62 12.01 -3.44
CA LYS A 123 3.51 12.73 -4.36
C LYS A 123 3.92 11.75 -5.48
N GLY A 124 3.77 12.11 -6.76
CA GLY A 124 4.19 11.25 -7.89
C GLY A 124 3.44 11.51 -9.20
N GLU A 125 3.89 10.85 -10.28
CA GLU A 125 3.31 10.99 -11.63
C GLU A 125 1.89 10.43 -11.76
N THR A 126 1.54 9.43 -10.94
CA THR A 126 0.17 8.89 -10.82
C THR A 126 -0.26 9.01 -9.36
N PRO A 127 -0.88 10.14 -8.96
CA PRO A 127 -1.24 10.39 -7.56
C PRO A 127 -2.29 9.40 -7.06
N VAL A 128 -2.02 8.76 -5.93
CA VAL A 128 -2.97 7.94 -5.19
C VAL A 128 -3.63 8.83 -4.15
N THR A 129 -4.96 8.80 -4.10
CA THR A 129 -5.74 9.57 -3.11
C THR A 129 -6.43 8.61 -2.14
N THR A 130 -6.46 8.99 -0.87
CA THR A 130 -7.28 8.31 0.15
C THR A 130 -8.74 8.17 -0.31
N SER A 131 -9.38 7.04 -0.03
CA SER A 131 -10.75 6.77 -0.51
C SER A 131 -11.83 7.59 0.20
N ARG A 132 -11.53 8.10 1.40
CA ARG A 132 -12.40 8.98 2.19
C ARG A 132 -11.59 10.16 2.77
N PRO A 133 -12.27 11.27 3.15
CA PRO A 133 -11.64 12.31 3.97
C PRO A 133 -11.17 11.74 5.31
N LEU A 134 -9.99 12.18 5.72
CA LEU A 134 -9.34 11.87 6.98
C LEU A 134 -9.80 12.83 8.07
N ASN A 135 -9.86 12.33 9.30
CA ASN A 135 -10.17 13.07 10.51
C ASN A 135 -8.87 13.46 11.20
N PRO A 136 -8.58 14.77 11.37
CA PRO A 136 -7.44 15.19 12.16
C PRO A 136 -7.72 14.92 13.64
N VAL A 137 -6.72 14.39 14.35
CA VAL A 137 -6.72 14.22 15.80
C VAL A 137 -6.38 15.55 16.47
N ALA A 138 -7.04 15.86 17.58
CA ALA A 138 -6.76 17.07 18.36
C ALA A 138 -5.29 17.09 18.82
N PRO A 139 -4.56 18.22 18.67
CA PRO A 139 -3.14 18.29 19.03
C PRO A 139 -2.83 17.85 20.47
N GLU A 140 -3.72 18.16 21.41
CA GLU A 140 -3.60 17.77 22.82
C GLU A 140 -3.78 16.26 23.06
N ALA A 141 -4.48 15.57 22.17
CA ALA A 141 -4.75 14.13 22.25
C ALA A 141 -3.69 13.29 21.52
N LEU A 142 -2.92 13.90 20.60
CA LEU A 142 -1.96 13.23 19.73
C LEU A 142 -1.03 12.23 20.46
N PRO A 143 -0.34 12.60 21.55
CA PRO A 143 0.57 11.66 22.23
C PRO A 143 -0.16 10.41 22.76
N SER A 144 -1.34 10.59 23.35
CA SER A 144 -2.13 9.47 23.87
C SER A 144 -2.69 8.61 22.75
N VAL A 145 -3.17 9.23 21.68
CA VAL A 145 -3.70 8.53 20.51
C VAL A 145 -2.60 7.73 19.80
N ASN A 146 -1.40 8.28 19.61
CA ASN A 146 -0.27 7.56 19.01
C ASN A 146 0.15 6.35 19.86
N GLN A 147 0.11 6.47 21.19
CA GLN A 147 0.36 5.35 22.10
C GLN A 147 -0.73 4.26 21.98
N GLN A 148 -2.01 4.65 21.97
CA GLN A 148 -3.12 3.70 21.83
C GLN A 148 -3.13 3.01 20.46
N ALA A 149 -2.84 3.76 19.39
CA ALA A 149 -2.68 3.22 18.04
C ALA A 149 -1.53 2.20 17.97
N SER A 150 -0.40 2.50 18.64
CA SER A 150 0.72 1.55 18.74
C SER A 150 0.31 0.27 19.48
N ALA A 151 -0.47 0.38 20.55
CA ALA A 151 -0.98 -0.77 21.30
C ALA A 151 -1.96 -1.63 20.47
N ILE A 152 -2.82 -0.99 19.66
CA ILE A 152 -3.68 -1.69 18.70
C ILE A 152 -2.82 -2.53 17.74
N LEU A 153 -1.78 -1.94 17.15
CA LEU A 153 -0.88 -2.64 16.21
C LEU A 153 -0.11 -3.79 16.89
N ASP A 154 0.28 -3.65 18.16
CA ASP A 154 0.95 -4.70 18.94
C ASP A 154 0.01 -5.88 19.24
N ASN A 155 -1.24 -5.59 19.59
CA ASN A 155 -2.26 -6.61 19.76
C ASN A 155 -2.52 -7.34 18.45
N THR A 156 -2.62 -6.63 17.33
CA THR A 156 -2.79 -7.23 15.99
C THR A 156 -1.63 -8.14 15.61
N GLN A 157 -0.37 -7.73 15.82
CA GLN A 157 0.80 -8.59 15.63
C GLN A 157 0.67 -9.88 16.44
N THR A 158 0.29 -9.76 17.71
CA THR A 158 0.14 -10.91 18.60
C THR A 158 -0.99 -11.83 18.14
N LEU A 159 -2.12 -11.27 17.69
CA LEU A 159 -3.24 -12.06 17.16
C LEU A 159 -2.83 -12.84 15.92
N LEU A 160 -2.13 -12.20 14.97
CA LEU A 160 -1.61 -12.90 13.79
C LEU A 160 -0.69 -14.07 14.18
N LEU A 161 0.27 -13.85 15.08
CA LEU A 161 1.19 -14.90 15.50
C LEU A 161 0.46 -16.06 16.18
N ARG A 162 -0.55 -15.78 17.00
CA ARG A 162 -1.39 -16.82 17.64
C ARG A 162 -2.28 -17.56 16.65
N SER A 163 -2.87 -16.87 15.67
CA SER A 163 -3.69 -17.49 14.61
C SER A 163 -2.92 -18.49 13.75
N ALA A 164 -1.60 -18.37 13.71
CA ALA A 164 -0.72 -19.30 13.01
C ALA A 164 -0.18 -20.44 13.89
N GLU A 165 -0.47 -20.45 15.20
CA GLU A 165 -0.03 -21.53 16.09
C GLU A 165 -0.58 -22.89 15.61
N GLY A 166 0.29 -23.89 15.58
CA GLY A 166 -0.04 -25.23 15.09
C GLY A 166 -0.01 -25.39 13.56
N SER A 167 0.37 -24.36 12.80
CA SER A 167 0.57 -24.45 11.35
C SER A 167 1.89 -23.81 10.92
N GLU A 168 2.91 -24.63 10.65
CA GLU A 168 4.22 -24.15 10.19
C GLU A 168 4.14 -23.35 8.88
N SER A 169 3.24 -23.74 7.98
CA SER A 169 3.04 -23.02 6.72
C SER A 169 2.49 -21.61 6.95
N LYS A 170 1.50 -21.43 7.84
CA LYS A 170 0.95 -20.11 8.21
C LYS A 170 1.93 -19.27 9.02
N ALA A 171 2.74 -19.90 9.89
CA ALA A 171 3.62 -19.20 10.83
C ALA A 171 4.56 -18.21 10.13
N LEU A 172 5.23 -18.66 9.06
CA LEU A 172 6.12 -17.78 8.29
C LEU A 172 5.38 -16.61 7.62
N GLN A 173 4.18 -16.86 7.12
CA GLN A 173 3.40 -15.86 6.38
C GLN A 173 2.85 -14.79 7.31
N TYR A 174 2.25 -15.22 8.43
CA TYR A 174 1.64 -14.34 9.41
C TYR A 174 2.71 -13.54 10.15
N SER A 175 3.89 -14.14 10.40
CA SER A 175 5.06 -13.40 10.92
C SER A 175 5.46 -12.26 10.01
N ARG A 176 5.55 -12.47 8.68
CA ARG A 176 5.91 -11.38 7.74
C ARG A 176 4.91 -10.23 7.75
N ILE A 177 3.61 -10.56 7.82
CA ILE A 177 2.54 -9.55 7.90
C ILE A 177 2.61 -8.81 9.23
N ALA A 178 2.86 -9.53 10.33
CA ALA A 178 3.07 -8.94 11.65
C ALA A 178 4.29 -8.00 11.66
N ASP A 179 5.42 -8.39 11.07
CA ASP A 179 6.63 -7.56 10.95
C ASP A 179 6.36 -6.28 10.15
N ALA A 180 5.59 -6.40 9.07
CA ALA A 180 5.15 -5.25 8.29
C ALA A 180 4.33 -4.29 9.16
N LEU A 181 3.34 -4.76 9.93
CA LEU A 181 2.58 -3.93 10.86
C LEU A 181 3.46 -3.30 11.94
N GLY A 182 4.47 -4.04 12.43
CA GLY A 182 5.41 -3.55 13.43
C GLY A 182 6.15 -2.28 13.01
N SER A 183 6.44 -2.14 11.72
CA SER A 183 7.08 -0.95 11.14
C SER A 183 6.19 0.31 11.19
N SER A 184 4.86 0.16 11.22
CA SER A 184 3.92 1.30 11.40
C SER A 184 4.12 2.03 12.72
N LYS A 185 4.64 1.34 13.74
CA LYS A 185 4.89 1.95 15.05
C LYS A 185 6.00 3.00 14.99
N VAL A 186 6.91 2.91 14.03
CA VAL A 186 7.96 3.93 13.84
C VAL A 186 7.32 5.25 13.39
N LEU A 187 6.39 5.17 12.44
CA LEU A 187 5.63 6.34 11.96
C LEU A 187 4.89 7.05 13.10
N LEU A 188 4.27 6.29 14.01
CA LEU A 188 3.52 6.84 15.15
C LEU A 188 4.41 7.42 16.26
N ARG A 189 5.69 7.03 16.33
CA ARG A 189 6.65 7.60 17.30
C ARG A 189 7.32 8.86 16.80
N SER A 190 7.36 9.06 15.48
CA SER A 190 7.88 10.25 14.82
C SER A 190 6.83 11.34 14.58
N ALA A 191 5.63 11.15 15.14
CA ALA A 191 4.44 11.96 14.95
C ALA A 191 3.91 12.48 16.30
#